data_AF-A0A349WBN7-F1
#
_entry.id   AF-A0A349WBN7-F1
#
_cell.length_a   1.000
_cell.length_b   1.000
_cell.length_c   1.000
_cell.angle_alpha   90.00
_cell.angle_beta   90.00
_cell.angle_gamma   90.00
#
_symmetry.space_group_name_H-M   'P 1'
#
loop_
_entity.id
_entity.type
_entity.pdbx_description
1 polymer ?
#
loop_
_entity_poly.entity_id
_entity_poly.type
_entity_poly.pdbx_seq_one_letter_code
_entity_poly.pdbx_strand_id
1 'polypeptide(L)' 'MLQFQILTTDPSSHARRGTLTLNHGEVQTPIFMPVGTYGTVKGVMPQSLHDMGAQIIL' A
#
# COMPACT_ATOMS: atom_id res chain seq x y z
N MET A 1 15.50 -2.93 -4.76
CA MET A 1 15.87 -2.97 -3.33
C MET A 1 14.84 -2.16 -2.57
N LEU A 2 14.36 -2.62 -1.40
CA LEU A 2 13.33 -1.90 -0.65
C LEU A 2 13.94 -0.65 0.00
N GLN A 3 13.32 0.51 -0.23
CA GLN A 3 13.71 1.78 0.39
C GLN A 3 12.49 2.46 1.02
N PHE A 4 12.65 2.98 2.23
CA PHE A 4 11.58 3.69 2.94
C PHE A 4 12.03 5.12 3.29
N GLN A 5 11.23 6.11 2.92
CA GLN A 5 11.46 7.52 3.19
C GLN A 5 10.29 8.09 4.01
N ILE A 6 10.60 8.82 5.08
CA ILE A 6 9.61 9.60 5.83
C ILE A 6 9.49 10.98 5.19
N LEU A 7 8.27 11.39 4.86
CA LEU A 7 7.96 12.69 4.29
C LEU A 7 7.60 13.70 5.39
N THR A 8 6.79 13.28 6.36
CA THR A 8 6.41 14.10 7.52
C THR A 8 5.97 13.24 8.70
N THR A 9 6.02 13.80 9.89
CA THR A 9 5.66 13.18 11.17
C THR A 9 4.74 14.10 11.96
N ASP A 10 3.78 13.54 12.68
CA ASP A 10 2.94 14.32 13.60
C ASP A 10 3.73 14.60 14.91
N PRO A 11 3.87 15.86 15.36
CA PRO A 11 4.55 16.19 16.61
C PRO A 11 3.84 15.66 17.88
N SER A 12 2.54 15.37 17.78
CA SER A 12 1.71 14.99 18.92
C SER A 12 1.50 13.48 19.08
N SER A 13 1.96 12.68 18.10
CA SER A 13 1.79 11.23 18.10
C SER A 13 2.98 10.52 17.42
N HIS A 14 2.85 9.22 17.20
CA HIS A 14 3.83 8.43 16.45
C HIS A 14 3.45 8.26 14.96
N ALA A 15 2.47 9.01 14.47
CA ALA A 15 2.01 8.92 13.09
C ALA A 15 3.07 9.46 12.10
N ARG A 16 3.19 8.78 10.95
CA ARG A 16 4.19 9.11 9.91
C ARG A 16 3.57 8.96 8.53
N ARG A 17 3.87 9.91 7.65
CA ARG A 17 3.64 9.80 6.22
C ARG A 17 4.96 9.42 5.55
N GLY A 18 4.95 8.42 4.68
CA GLY A 18 6.15 8.01 3.96
C GLY A 18 5.90 7.47 2.57
N THR A 19 6.99 7.27 1.84
CA THR A 19 7.02 6.57 0.55
C THR A 19 7.86 5.30 0.71
N LEU A 20 7.32 4.19 0.25
CA LEU A 20 8.01 2.91 0.14
C LEU A 20 8.30 2.64 -1.34
N THR A 21 9.57 2.65 -1.72
CA THR A 21 10.01 2.35 -3.08
C THR A 21 10.31 0.85 -3.18
N LEU A 22 9.61 0.18 -4.08
CA LEU A 22 9.73 -1.23 -4.39
C LEU A 22 10.15 -1.41 -5.85
N ASN A 23 10.54 -2.63 -6.22
CA ASN A 23 10.90 -2.93 -7.62
C ASN A 23 9.73 -2.67 -8.61
N HIS A 24 8.49 -2.64 -8.10
CA HIS A 24 7.27 -2.47 -8.90
C HIS A 24 6.69 -1.05 -8.82
N GLY A 25 7.42 -0.10 -8.23
CA GLY A 25 7.00 1.30 -8.11
C GLY A 25 6.94 1.80 -6.67
N GLU A 26 6.31 2.95 -6.49
CA GLU A 26 6.20 3.64 -5.20
C GLU A 26 4.85 3.39 -4.54
N VAL A 27 4.88 3.19 -3.22
CA VAL A 27 3.71 2.98 -2.38
C VAL A 27 3.67 4.04 -1.29
N GLN A 28 2.53 4.71 -1.14
CA GLN A 28 2.32 5.77 -0.18
C GLN A 28 1.84 5.19 1.15
N THR A 29 2.55 5.46 2.26
CA THR A 29 2.18 4.97 3.61
C THR A 29 1.60 6.09 4.47
N PRO A 30 0.63 5.80 5.37
CA PRO A 30 0.10 4.47 5.71
C PRO A 30 -0.82 3.92 4.61
N ILE A 31 -0.74 2.60 4.35
CA ILE A 31 -1.58 1.90 3.37
C ILE A 31 -2.12 0.60 3.98
N PHE A 32 -3.36 0.26 3.65
CA PHE A 32 -3.94 -1.05 3.91
C PHE A 32 -3.72 -1.95 2.68
N MET A 33 -3.08 -3.09 2.88
CA MET A 33 -2.75 -4.03 1.81
C MET A 33 -3.80 -5.15 1.78
N PRO A 34 -4.66 -5.25 0.74
CA PRO A 34 -5.58 -6.35 0.62
C PRO A 34 -4.84 -7.66 0.28
N VAL A 35 -5.39 -8.78 0.75
CA VAL A 35 -4.84 -10.11 0.47
C VAL A 35 -5.30 -10.56 -0.92
N GLY A 36 -4.36 -10.78 -1.83
CA GLY A 36 -4.56 -11.15 -3.23
C GLY A 36 -4.69 -12.66 -3.47
N THR A 37 -4.80 -13.47 -2.42
CA THR A 37 -4.95 -14.93 -2.58
C THR A 37 -6.31 -15.30 -3.17
N TYR A 38 -6.36 -16.41 -3.93
CA TYR A 38 -7.59 -16.93 -4.54
C TYR A 38 -8.76 -17.12 -3.55
N GLY A 39 -8.47 -17.30 -2.25
CA GLY A 39 -9.50 -17.41 -1.20
C GLY A 39 -10.22 -16.09 -0.90
N THR A 40 -9.52 -14.96 -0.94
CA THR A 40 -10.06 -13.62 -0.64
C THR A 40 -10.59 -12.93 -1.91
N VAL A 41 -10.01 -13.25 -3.07
CA VAL A 41 -10.39 -12.67 -4.38
C VAL A 41 -11.66 -13.32 -4.97
N LYS A 42 -12.30 -14.27 -4.26
CA LYS A 42 -13.51 -15.02 -4.68
C LYS A 42 -14.82 -14.21 -4.86
N GLY A 43 -14.72 -12.90 -4.99
CA GLY A 43 -15.82 -12.00 -5.33
C GLY A 43 -15.39 -10.60 -5.79
N VAL A 44 -14.08 -10.35 -5.91
CA VAL A 44 -13.52 -9.05 -6.31
C VAL A 44 -12.68 -9.31 -7.55
N MET A 45 -13.10 -8.80 -8.71
CA MET A 45 -12.29 -8.94 -9.92
C MET A 45 -10.99 -8.13 -9.76
N PRO A 46 -9.85 -8.55 -10.35
CA PRO A 46 -8.61 -7.77 -10.32
C PRO A 46 -8.80 -6.31 -10.75
N GLN A 47 -9.71 -6.06 -11.70
CA GLN A 47 -10.09 -4.72 -12.12
C GLN A 47 -10.61 -3.86 -10.96
N SER A 48 -11.40 -4.42 -10.05
CA SER A 48 -11.91 -3.70 -8.89
C SER A 48 -10.78 -3.26 -7.94
N LEU A 49 -9.68 -4.01 -7.83
CA LEU A 49 -8.51 -3.60 -7.04
C LEU A 49 -7.79 -2.41 -7.69
N HIS A 50 -7.70 -2.39 -9.02
CA HIS A 50 -7.17 -1.26 -9.77
C HIS A 50 -8.05 -0.02 -9.63
N ASP A 51 -9.37 -0.18 -9.76
CA ASP A 51 -10.35 0.91 -9.65
C ASP A 51 -10.37 1.50 -8.23
N MET A 52 -10.10 0.69 -7.21
CA MET A 52 -9.94 1.13 -5.81
C MET A 52 -8.61 1.85 -5.54
N GLY A 53 -7.69 1.90 -6.51
CA GLY A 53 -6.39 2.54 -6.36
C GLY A 53 -5.41 1.79 -5.47
N ALA A 54 -5.54 0.46 -5.36
CA ALA A 54 -4.61 -0.35 -4.57
C ALA A 54 -3.20 -0.29 -5.17
N GLN A 55 -2.23 0.20 -4.38
CA GLN A 55 -0.83 0.33 -4.81
C GLN A 55 0.00 -0.93 -4.55
N ILE A 56 -0.49 -1.82 -3.69
CA ILE A 56 0.16 -3.07 -3.30
C ILE A 56 -0.87 -4.07 -2.79
N ILE A 57 -0.63 -5.36 -3.04
CA ILE A 57 -1.45 -6.50 -2.56
C ILE A 57 -0.51 -7.58 -1.99
N LEU A 58 -1.02 -8.44 -1.11
CA LEU A 58 -0.29 -9.59 -0.53
C LEU A 58 -0.53 -10.89 -1.29
#